data_AF-A0AA51QVM4-F1
#
_entry.id   AF-A0AA51QVM4-F1
#
_cell.length_a   1.000
_cell.length_b   1.000
_cell.length_c   1.000
_cell.angle_alpha   90.00
_cell.angle_beta   90.00
_cell.angle_gamma   90.00
#
_symmetry.space_group_name_H-M   'P 1'
#
loop_
_entity.id
_entity.type
_entity.pdbx_description
1 polymer ?
#
loop_
_entity_poly.entity_id
_entity_poly.type
_entity_poly.pdbx_seq_one_letter_code
_entity_poly.pdbx_strand_id
1 'polypeptide(L)'
;MSRNNRNNRNNHSSRGRRRPQRHKDVLHAQGGHRADGFRCVSCRLDVSLSAPGTAHRNHCPNCLASLHVDRRIPGDRAADCRGRMEALGMSVRADGEWVIIHQCASCGELSANRIAGDDNPLALVRLALRPLADPEAAGRALLAL
;
A
#
# COMPACT_ATOMS: atom_id res chain seq x y z
N MET A 1 64.34 26.41 -2.48
CA MET A 1 63.94 25.00 -2.68
C MET A 1 63.05 24.57 -1.53
N SER A 2 61.73 24.59 -1.68
CA SER A 2 60.81 23.93 -0.73
C SER A 2 59.62 23.38 -1.49
N ARG A 3 59.37 22.10 -1.27
CA ARG A 3 58.56 21.20 -2.11
C ARG A 3 57.07 21.33 -1.81
N ASN A 4 56.28 21.27 -2.90
CA ASN A 4 54.90 20.78 -3.06
C ASN A 4 54.04 20.54 -1.81
N ASN A 5 52.93 21.28 -1.72
CA ASN A 5 51.75 20.86 -0.96
C ASN A 5 50.56 20.69 -1.93
N ARG A 6 50.24 19.42 -2.27
CA ARG A 6 49.00 19.03 -2.95
C ARG A 6 48.21 18.15 -2.00
N ASN A 7 46.95 18.51 -1.73
CA ASN A 7 45.74 17.69 -1.90
C ASN A 7 44.61 18.23 -0.99
N ASN A 8 43.55 18.79 -1.57
CA ASN A 8 42.38 18.09 -2.11
C ASN A 8 41.31 17.85 -1.02
N ARG A 9 40.36 18.78 -0.91
CA ARG A 9 39.08 18.56 -0.21
C ARG A 9 37.94 18.76 -1.21
N ASN A 10 37.64 17.68 -1.94
CA ASN A 10 36.47 17.63 -2.80
C ASN A 10 35.20 17.45 -1.95
N ASN A 11 34.41 18.53 -1.92
CA ASN A 11 33.10 18.64 -1.31
C ASN A 11 32.11 17.64 -1.96
N HIS A 12 31.86 16.50 -1.31
CA HIS A 12 30.88 15.52 -1.77
C HIS A 12 29.47 15.96 -1.36
N SER A 13 28.78 16.58 -2.32
CA SER A 13 27.33 16.76 -2.29
C SER A 13 26.64 15.39 -2.27
N SER A 14 26.06 15.04 -1.12
CA SER A 14 25.24 13.84 -0.94
C SER A 14 23.88 14.01 -1.62
N ARG A 15 23.87 13.92 -2.97
CA ARG A 15 22.64 13.69 -3.72
C ARG A 15 22.07 12.33 -3.30
N GLY A 16 20.99 12.36 -2.54
CA GLY A 16 20.26 11.18 -2.08
C GLY A 16 19.97 10.25 -3.24
N ARG A 17 20.56 9.04 -3.19
CA ARG A 17 20.32 7.99 -4.17
C ARG A 17 18.84 7.60 -4.10
N ARG A 18 18.04 7.99 -5.09
CA ARG A 18 16.70 7.43 -5.30
C ARG A 18 16.86 5.90 -5.39
N ARG A 19 16.28 5.17 -4.43
CA ARG A 19 16.27 3.71 -4.44
C ARG A 19 15.56 3.24 -5.73
N PRO A 20 16.23 2.45 -6.60
CA PRO A 20 15.58 1.90 -7.79
C PRO A 20 14.45 0.98 -7.36
N GLN A 21 13.25 1.18 -7.93
CA GLN A 21 12.16 0.22 -7.79
C GLN A 21 12.62 -1.10 -8.43
N ARG A 22 12.63 -2.19 -7.66
CA ARG A 22 13.03 -3.52 -8.16
C ARG A 22 12.11 -3.91 -9.33
N HIS A 23 12.71 -4.31 -10.44
CA HIS A 23 12.01 -4.96 -11.54
C HIS A 23 11.42 -6.28 -11.03
N LYS A 24 10.12 -6.48 -11.23
CA LYS A 24 9.43 -7.74 -10.94
C LYS A 24 8.95 -8.32 -12.26
N ASP A 25 9.31 -9.56 -12.52
CA ASP A 25 8.90 -10.26 -13.74
C ASP A 25 7.38 -10.45 -13.73
N VAL A 26 6.72 -9.74 -14.63
CA VAL A 26 5.28 -9.84 -14.83
C VAL A 26 5.05 -10.99 -15.81
N LEU A 27 4.71 -12.16 -15.28
CA LEU A 27 4.18 -13.25 -16.11
C LEU A 27 2.78 -12.81 -16.60
N HIS A 28 2.74 -12.22 -17.79
CA HIS A 28 1.50 -11.96 -18.52
C HIS A 28 0.94 -13.30 -19.02
N ALA A 29 0.16 -13.97 -18.16
CA ALA A 29 -0.75 -15.01 -18.63
C ALA A 29 -1.82 -14.34 -19.51
N GLN A 30 -1.83 -14.73 -20.78
CA GLN A 30 -2.76 -14.30 -21.83
C GLN A 30 -4.21 -14.59 -21.42
N GLY A 31 -5.12 -13.64 -21.65
CA GLY A 31 -6.56 -13.92 -21.70
C GLY A 31 -7.44 -12.90 -21.00
N GLY A 32 -8.24 -12.19 -21.80
CA GLY A 32 -9.44 -11.47 -21.36
C GLY A 32 -9.18 -10.01 -20.99
N HIS A 33 -9.89 -9.10 -21.67
CA HIS A 33 -9.96 -7.67 -21.34
C HIS A 33 -10.16 -7.49 -19.83
N ARG A 34 -9.07 -7.18 -19.11
CA ARG A 34 -9.15 -6.77 -17.71
C ARG A 34 -9.76 -5.39 -17.75
N ALA A 35 -10.88 -5.19 -17.05
CA ALA A 35 -11.32 -3.85 -16.74
C ALA A 35 -10.11 -3.14 -16.10
N ASP A 36 -9.64 -2.04 -16.70
CA ASP A 36 -8.47 -1.27 -16.21
C ASP A 36 -8.75 -0.57 -14.86
N GLY A 37 -9.85 -0.93 -14.20
CA GLY A 37 -10.30 -0.38 -12.94
C GLY A 37 -11.39 -1.22 -12.29
N PHE A 38 -11.84 -0.75 -11.13
CA PHE A 38 -12.99 -1.28 -10.41
C PHE A 38 -13.80 -0.13 -9.83
N ARG A 39 -15.10 -0.36 -9.61
CA ARG A 39 -15.95 0.59 -8.89
C ARG A 39 -15.90 0.29 -7.39
N CYS A 40 -15.52 1.27 -6.59
CA CYS A 40 -15.40 1.11 -5.15
C CYS A 40 -16.75 0.76 -4.52
N VAL A 41 -16.81 -0.35 -3.77
CA VAL A 41 -18.04 -0.78 -3.07
C VAL A 41 -18.47 0.16 -1.94
N SER A 42 -17.57 1.01 -1.45
CA SER A 42 -17.85 1.93 -0.33
C SER A 42 -18.29 3.32 -0.80
N CYS A 43 -17.51 3.97 -1.68
CA CYS A 43 -17.76 5.35 -2.11
C CYS A 43 -18.16 5.49 -3.59
N ARG A 44 -18.30 4.38 -4.31
CA ARG A 44 -18.73 4.32 -5.72
C ARG A 44 -17.81 5.00 -6.74
N LEU A 45 -16.64 5.51 -6.33
CA LEU A 45 -15.60 6.01 -7.22
C LEU A 45 -15.11 4.89 -8.16
N ASP A 46 -14.94 5.21 -9.44
CA ASP A 46 -14.25 4.34 -10.39
C ASP A 46 -12.74 4.52 -10.24
N VAL A 47 -12.04 3.42 -9.95
CA VAL A 47 -10.65 3.41 -9.51
C VAL A 47 -9.82 2.64 -10.53
N SER A 48 -8.77 3.26 -11.07
CA SER A 48 -7.80 2.59 -11.93
C SER A 48 -6.99 1.55 -11.15
N LEU A 49 -6.75 0.40 -11.77
CA LEU A 49 -5.83 -0.62 -11.24
C LEU A 49 -4.36 -0.21 -11.41
N SER A 50 -4.07 0.69 -12.36
CA SER A 50 -2.74 1.28 -12.53
C SER A 50 -2.50 2.35 -11.48
N ALA A 51 -1.53 2.12 -10.60
CA ALA A 51 -1.18 3.06 -9.54
C ALA A 51 0.34 3.06 -9.29
N PRO A 52 0.96 4.22 -9.02
CA PRO A 52 2.39 4.28 -8.72
C PRO A 52 2.73 3.43 -7.49
N GLY A 53 3.79 2.63 -7.59
CA GLY A 53 4.31 1.85 -6.45
C GLY A 53 3.65 0.48 -6.22
N THR A 54 2.54 0.14 -6.90
CA THR A 54 1.88 -1.18 -6.76
C THR A 54 1.39 -1.75 -8.10
N ALA A 55 1.56 -3.06 -8.30
CA ALA A 55 1.06 -3.78 -9.47
C ALA A 55 -0.33 -4.42 -9.25
N HIS A 56 -0.79 -4.46 -7.99
CA HIS A 56 -2.01 -5.16 -7.58
C HIS A 56 -2.82 -4.27 -6.65
N ARG A 57 -3.22 -3.07 -7.12
CA ARG A 57 -4.11 -2.20 -6.36
C ARG A 57 -5.39 -2.95 -6.00
N ASN A 58 -5.76 -2.90 -4.72
CA ASN A 58 -6.96 -3.56 -4.21
C ASN A 58 -7.86 -2.63 -3.36
N HIS A 59 -7.41 -1.41 -3.08
CA HIS A 59 -8.17 -0.41 -2.34
C HIS A 59 -8.43 0.85 -3.16
N CYS A 60 -9.48 1.58 -2.78
CA CYS A 60 -9.79 2.87 -3.33
C CYS A 60 -8.83 3.94 -2.79
N PRO A 61 -8.20 4.80 -3.63
CA PRO A 61 -7.31 5.86 -3.15
C PRO A 61 -8.03 6.89 -2.27
N ASN A 62 -9.33 7.10 -2.48
CA ASN A 62 -10.08 8.14 -1.78
C ASN A 62 -10.55 7.71 -0.37
N CYS A 63 -11.12 6.50 -0.26
CA CYS A 63 -11.72 6.03 0.99
C CYS A 63 -10.98 4.84 1.63
N LEU A 64 -9.92 4.35 0.99
CA LEU A 64 -9.07 3.23 1.42
C LEU A 64 -9.77 1.88 1.61
N ALA A 65 -11.07 1.79 1.33
CA ALA A 65 -11.80 0.53 1.38
C ALA A 65 -11.37 -0.40 0.23
N SER A 66 -11.34 -1.70 0.53
CA SER A 66 -10.96 -2.78 -0.39
C SER A 66 -12.11 -3.78 -0.55
N LEU A 67 -11.92 -4.79 -1.40
CA LEU A 67 -12.81 -5.93 -1.57
C LEU A 67 -12.02 -7.23 -1.34
N HIS A 68 -12.59 -8.17 -0.60
CA HIS A 68 -11.95 -9.46 -0.34
C HIS A 68 -12.04 -10.36 -1.58
N VAL A 69 -11.09 -10.16 -2.48
CA VAL A 69 -11.00 -10.91 -3.73
C VAL A 69 -9.70 -11.71 -3.85
N ASP A 70 -8.67 -11.42 -3.06
CA ASP A 70 -7.44 -12.22 -3.06
C ASP A 70 -7.52 -13.32 -1.99
N ARG A 71 -6.97 -14.50 -2.25
CA ARG A 71 -6.73 -15.53 -1.22
C ARG A 71 -5.39 -15.24 -0.54
N ARG A 72 -4.39 -16.11 -0.73
CA ARG A 72 -3.07 -15.99 -0.08
C ARG A 72 -2.07 -15.19 -0.90
N ILE A 73 -2.26 -15.10 -2.21
CA ILE A 73 -1.31 -14.47 -3.12
C ILE A 73 -1.89 -13.11 -3.52
N PRO A 74 -1.22 -11.97 -3.22
CA PRO A 74 -1.70 -10.66 -3.63
C PRO A 74 -1.96 -10.58 -5.13
N GLY A 75 -3.17 -10.17 -5.52
CA GLY A 75 -3.60 -10.07 -6.90
C GLY A 75 -4.03 -11.39 -7.56
N ASP A 76 -4.12 -12.51 -6.83
CA ASP A 76 -4.65 -13.78 -7.37
C ASP A 76 -6.13 -13.72 -7.73
N ARG A 77 -6.88 -12.76 -7.15
CA ARG A 77 -8.32 -12.57 -7.34
C ARG A 77 -9.13 -13.87 -7.17
N ALA A 78 -8.64 -14.79 -6.32
CA ALA A 78 -9.17 -16.13 -6.20
C ALA A 78 -10.22 -16.29 -5.09
N ALA A 79 -10.46 -15.28 -4.23
CA ALA A 79 -11.37 -15.41 -3.10
C ALA A 79 -12.86 -15.25 -3.49
N ASP A 80 -13.68 -16.17 -3.00
CA ASP A 80 -15.13 -16.19 -3.24
C ASP A 80 -15.91 -15.28 -2.29
N CYS A 81 -15.30 -14.84 -1.18
CA CYS A 81 -15.94 -14.06 -0.12
C CYS A 81 -16.52 -12.75 -0.64
N ARG A 82 -15.72 -11.96 -1.39
CA ARG A 82 -16.11 -10.67 -1.96
C ARG A 82 -16.69 -9.67 -0.95
N GLY A 83 -16.46 -9.89 0.35
CA GLY A 83 -16.85 -8.98 1.40
C GLY A 83 -16.09 -7.67 1.33
N ARG A 84 -16.75 -6.56 1.68
CA ARG A 84 -16.08 -5.26 1.82
C ARG A 84 -15.00 -5.37 2.90
N MET A 85 -13.81 -4.85 2.61
CA MET A 85 -12.74 -4.78 3.59
C MET A 85 -12.51 -3.35 4.06
N GLU A 86 -12.50 -3.17 5.38
CA GLU A 86 -12.26 -1.89 6.04
C GLU A 86 -10.78 -1.70 6.32
N ALA A 87 -10.28 -0.47 6.13
CA ALA A 87 -8.94 -0.12 6.56
C ALA A 87 -8.92 0.03 8.10
N LEU A 88 -8.19 -0.85 8.77
CA LEU A 88 -8.03 -0.83 10.23
C LEU A 88 -6.88 0.06 10.67
N GLY A 89 -5.78 0.05 9.93
CA GLY A 89 -4.58 0.80 10.28
C GLY A 89 -3.51 0.72 9.20
N MET A 90 -2.32 1.18 9.54
CA MET A 90 -1.14 1.17 8.67
C MET A 90 0.02 0.51 9.38
N SER A 91 0.90 -0.14 8.62
CA SER A 91 2.14 -0.73 9.11
C SER A 91 3.28 -0.48 8.12
N VAL A 92 4.51 -0.60 8.60
CA VAL A 92 5.73 -0.47 7.79
C VAL A 92 6.44 -1.82 7.82
N ARG A 93 6.68 -2.39 6.64
CA ARG A 93 7.44 -3.62 6.49
C ARG A 93 8.93 -3.37 6.74
N ALA A 94 9.69 -4.43 6.99
CA ALA A 94 11.14 -4.33 7.25
C ALA A 94 11.94 -3.70 6.08
N ASP A 95 11.42 -3.77 4.86
CA ASP A 95 12.02 -3.14 3.67
C ASP A 95 11.70 -1.63 3.54
N GLY A 96 10.85 -1.10 4.42
CA GLY A 96 10.39 0.29 4.45
C GLY A 96 9.10 0.54 3.68
N GLU A 97 8.48 -0.51 3.13
CA GLU A 97 7.22 -0.38 2.39
C GLU A 97 6.04 -0.18 3.34
N TRP A 98 5.25 0.85 3.07
CA TRP A 98 4.04 1.13 3.84
C TRP A 98 2.87 0.32 3.31
N VAL A 99 2.11 -0.26 4.22
CA VAL A 99 0.91 -1.05 3.92
C VAL A 99 -0.28 -0.59 4.73
N ILE A 100 -1.46 -0.72 4.14
CA ILE A 100 -2.75 -0.63 4.82
C ILE A 100 -3.12 -2.04 5.28
N ILE A 101 -3.52 -2.15 6.54
CA ILE A 101 -4.10 -3.37 7.08
C ILE A 101 -5.61 -3.30 6.90
N HIS A 102 -6.14 -4.24 6.14
CA HIS A 102 -7.55 -4.37 5.85
C HIS A 102 -8.15 -5.56 6.60
N GLN A 103 -9.39 -5.42 7.09
CA GLN A 103 -10.17 -6.53 7.64
C GLN A 103 -11.44 -6.73 6.84
N CYS A 104 -11.72 -7.98 6.46
CA CYS A 104 -12.97 -8.32 5.81
C CYS A 104 -14.14 -8.27 6.80
N ALA A 105 -15.15 -7.44 6.50
CA ALA A 105 -16.35 -7.34 7.34
C ALA A 105 -17.22 -8.61 7.30
N SER A 106 -17.02 -9.49 6.31
CA SER A 106 -17.81 -10.71 6.14
C SER A 106 -17.20 -11.95 6.79
N CYS A 107 -15.87 -12.10 6.77
CA CYS A 107 -15.19 -13.29 7.29
C CYS A 107 -14.04 -13.01 8.26
N GLY A 108 -13.75 -11.74 8.57
CA GLY A 108 -12.71 -11.35 9.54
C GLY A 108 -11.26 -11.43 9.04
N GLU A 109 -11.01 -12.01 7.87
CA GLU A 109 -9.66 -12.16 7.29
C GLU A 109 -8.92 -10.82 7.19
N LEU A 110 -7.63 -10.83 7.51
CA LEU A 110 -6.75 -9.67 7.42
C LEU A 110 -5.91 -9.71 6.14
N SER A 111 -5.73 -8.56 5.51
CA SER A 111 -4.84 -8.41 4.35
C SER A 111 -3.98 -7.16 4.47
N ALA A 112 -2.76 -7.23 3.93
CA ALA A 112 -1.80 -6.14 3.94
C ALA A 112 -1.53 -5.64 2.51
N ASN A 113 -2.18 -4.54 2.15
CA ASN A 113 -2.11 -3.96 0.82
C ASN A 113 -1.14 -2.79 0.78
N ARG A 114 -0.26 -2.76 -0.22
CA ARG A 114 0.73 -1.67 -0.38
C ARG A 114 0.02 -0.33 -0.62
N ILE A 115 0.47 0.72 0.07
CA ILE A 115 0.05 2.10 -0.19
C ILE A 115 0.57 2.53 -1.56
N ALA A 116 -0.31 3.06 -2.40
CA ALA A 116 0.03 3.57 -3.71
C ALA A 116 0.38 5.06 -3.65
N GLY A 117 1.15 5.54 -4.63
CA GLY A 117 1.63 6.93 -4.66
C GLY A 117 0.53 7.98 -4.89
N ASP A 118 -0.67 7.56 -5.30
CA ASP A 118 -1.86 8.40 -5.51
C ASP A 118 -2.94 8.20 -4.44
N ASP A 119 -2.64 7.48 -3.35
CA ASP A 119 -3.57 7.36 -2.22
C ASP A 119 -3.75 8.72 -1.52
N ASN A 120 -4.98 9.01 -1.11
CA ASN A 120 -5.33 10.31 -0.52
C ASN A 120 -4.56 10.51 0.82
N PRO A 121 -3.65 11.50 0.91
CA PRO A 121 -2.82 11.67 2.10
C PRO A 121 -3.64 12.01 3.34
N LEU A 122 -4.75 12.74 3.20
CA LEU A 122 -5.63 13.05 4.31
C LEU A 122 -6.34 11.81 4.85
N ALA A 123 -6.73 10.88 3.98
CA ALA A 123 -7.31 9.60 4.40
C ALA A 123 -6.29 8.74 5.15
N LEU A 124 -5.04 8.70 4.67
CA LEU A 124 -3.94 7.99 5.34
C LEU A 124 -3.62 8.58 6.72
N VAL A 125 -3.51 9.90 6.83
CA VAL A 125 -3.27 10.57 8.13
C VAL A 125 -4.42 10.30 9.11
N ARG A 126 -5.67 10.39 8.65
CA ARG A 126 -6.83 10.05 9.49
C ARG A 126 -6.79 8.60 9.97
N LEU A 127 -6.41 7.67 9.10
CA LEU A 127 -6.26 6.26 9.46
C LEU A 127 -5.18 6.07 10.52
N ALA A 128 -4.02 6.71 10.37
CA ALA A 128 -2.92 6.64 11.33
C ALA A 128 -3.27 7.25 12.70
N LEU A 129 -4.09 8.29 12.73
CA LEU A 129 -4.50 8.98 13.96
C LEU A 129 -5.74 8.35 14.64
N ARG A 130 -6.42 7.40 13.99
CA ARG A 130 -7.66 6.79 14.50
C ARG A 130 -7.56 6.29 15.95
N PRO A 131 -6.48 5.58 16.37
CA PRO A 131 -6.35 5.13 17.75
C PRO A 131 -6.28 6.26 18.79
N LEU A 132 -5.86 7.47 18.38
CA LEU A 132 -5.80 8.64 19.27
C LEU A 132 -7.15 9.36 19.36
N ALA A 133 -7.96 9.27 18.31
CA ALA A 133 -9.29 9.90 18.26
C ALA A 133 -10.39 9.02 18.88
N ASP A 134 -10.21 7.70 18.87
CA ASP A 134 -11.15 6.73 19.43
C ASP A 134 -10.38 5.64 20.20
N PRO A 135 -10.23 5.77 21.53
CA PRO A 135 -9.51 4.81 22.35
C PRO A 135 -10.15 3.41 22.38
N GLU A 136 -11.46 3.30 22.17
CA GLU A 136 -12.15 1.99 22.14
C GLU A 136 -11.82 1.21 20.87
N ALA A 137 -11.57 1.90 19.75
CA ALA A 137 -11.12 1.26 18.52
C ALA A 137 -9.77 0.55 18.68
N ALA A 138 -8.88 1.05 19.54
CA ALA A 138 -7.59 0.41 19.84
C ALA A 138 -7.76 -0.93 20.59
N GLY A 139 -8.76 -1.02 21.47
CA GLY A 139 -9.03 -2.24 22.25
C GLY A 139 -9.50 -3.42 21.39
N ARG A 140 -10.30 -3.17 20.34
CA ARG A 140 -10.82 -4.24 19.47
C ARG A 140 -9.75 -4.87 18.57
N ALA A 141 -8.72 -4.11 18.17
CA ALA A 141 -7.63 -4.62 17.34
C ALA A 141 -6.69 -5.57 18.11
N LEU A 142 -6.51 -5.35 19.42
CA LEU A 142 -5.67 -6.19 20.28
C LEU A 142 -6.33 -7.51 20.68
N LEU A 143 -7.66 -7.60 20.64
CA LEU A 143 -8.42 -8.79 20.99
C LEU A 143 -8.63 -9.77 19.83
N ALA A 144 -8.18 -9.40 18.63
CA ALA A 144 -8.36 -10.18 17.40
C ALA A 144 -7.03 -10.75 16.83
N LEU A 145 -5.92 -10.61 17.57
CA LEU A 145 -4.61 -11.22 17.32
C LEU A 145 -4.33 -12.28 18.38
#